data_AF-A0A2W7R962-F1
#
_entry.id   AF-A0A2W7R962-F1
#
_cell.length_a   1.000
_cell.length_b   1.000
_cell.length_c   1.000
_cell.angle_alpha   90.00
_cell.angle_beta   90.00
_cell.angle_gamma   90.00
#
_symmetry.space_group_name_H-M   'P 1'
#
loop_
_entity.id
_entity.type
_entity.pdbx_description
1 polymer ?
#
loop_
_entity_poly.entity_id
_entity_poly.type
_entity_poly.pdbx_seq_one_letter_code
_entity_poly.pdbx_strand_id
1 'polypeptide(L)'
;MQSLMDNISFQIIVANPSHTVYSTQITDEMENSAKARGTGIAKRSPAYVETKMEEGKAVIALTSDGKWAGFCYIEAWGHGKYVANSGLIVSPEFRKYGLARLIKNEVFKLSRLKYPDSKIFGLTTGAAVMKINSELGYIPVSYSDLTDDNEFWKGCQSCVNYEILVSKNRQNCLCTAMLYDPNSKRNHTQELALRENFKKDLKLFDRWVRLKKYVMLKLNKSKDSISSIFL
;
A
#
# COMPACT_ATOMS: atom_id res chain seq x y z
N MET A 1 31.74 -12.41 -7.67
CA MET A 1 31.28 -11.32 -8.55
C MET A 1 30.01 -10.73 -7.94
N GLN A 2 30.15 -10.06 -6.78
CA GLN A 2 29.06 -9.35 -6.11
C GLN A 2 28.97 -8.01 -6.82
N SER A 3 28.17 -7.93 -7.88
CA SER A 3 28.03 -6.70 -8.68
C SER A 3 27.58 -5.57 -7.77
N LEU A 4 28.32 -4.47 -7.82
CA LEU A 4 27.95 -3.15 -7.34
C LEU A 4 26.45 -2.94 -7.57
N MET A 5 25.66 -3.00 -6.50
CA MET A 5 24.33 -2.41 -6.54
C MET A 5 24.59 -0.92 -6.59
N ASP A 6 24.45 -0.32 -7.78
CA ASP A 6 24.35 1.12 -7.89
C ASP A 6 23.31 1.58 -6.87
N ASN A 7 23.74 2.36 -5.88
CA ASN A 7 22.85 2.94 -4.88
C ASN A 7 22.02 4.02 -5.58
N ILE A 8 21.01 3.58 -6.33
CA ILE A 8 20.07 4.47 -7.00
C ILE A 8 19.29 5.20 -5.91
N SER A 9 19.46 6.52 -5.85
CA SER A 9 18.72 7.39 -4.94
C SER A 9 17.50 7.97 -5.64
N PHE A 10 16.38 8.03 -4.92
CA PHE A 10 15.12 8.54 -5.42
C PHE A 10 14.67 9.76 -4.62
N GLN A 11 14.21 10.78 -5.33
CA GLN A 11 13.50 11.93 -4.79
C GLN A 11 12.00 11.67 -4.93
N ILE A 12 11.28 11.57 -3.82
CA ILE A 12 9.82 11.36 -3.80
C ILE A 12 9.20 12.65 -3.28
N ILE A 13 8.55 13.39 -4.16
CA ILE A 13 8.08 14.75 -3.89
C ILE A 13 6.65 14.97 -4.38
N VAL A 14 5.98 15.98 -3.83
CA VAL A 14 4.70 16.44 -4.35
C VAL A 14 4.95 17.03 -5.74
N ALA A 15 4.23 16.51 -6.73
CA ALA A 15 4.31 17.00 -8.10
C ALA A 15 3.71 18.41 -8.20
N ASN A 16 4.15 19.14 -9.21
CA ASN A 16 3.81 20.53 -9.48
C ASN A 16 3.79 20.73 -11.02
N PRO A 17 3.43 21.92 -11.54
CA PRO A 17 3.33 22.14 -12.98
C PRO A 17 4.61 21.86 -13.80
N SER A 18 5.81 21.94 -13.21
CA SER A 18 7.05 21.63 -13.94
C SER A 18 7.23 20.14 -14.24
N HIS A 19 6.46 19.27 -13.58
CA HIS A 19 6.51 17.82 -13.76
C HIS A 19 5.55 17.31 -14.85
N THR A 20 4.74 18.18 -15.46
CA THR A 20 3.81 17.82 -16.54
C THR A 20 4.52 17.22 -17.75
N VAL A 21 5.81 17.51 -17.94
CA VAL A 21 6.67 16.89 -18.96
C VAL A 21 6.70 15.36 -18.91
N TYR A 22 6.39 14.74 -17.77
CA TYR A 22 6.35 13.29 -17.60
C TYR A 22 4.97 12.67 -17.83
N SER A 23 3.93 13.47 -18.14
CA SER A 23 2.54 13.02 -18.20
C SER A 23 2.32 11.87 -19.19
N THR A 24 2.82 12.02 -20.42
CA THR A 24 2.76 10.97 -21.46
C THR A 24 3.48 9.71 -21.00
N GLN A 25 4.70 9.83 -20.47
CA GLN A 25 5.47 8.69 -19.97
C GLN A 25 4.72 7.93 -18.86
N ILE A 26 4.10 8.66 -17.94
CA ILE A 26 3.29 8.08 -16.86
C ILE A 26 2.09 7.31 -17.44
N THR A 27 1.33 7.92 -18.35
CA THR A 27 0.10 7.30 -18.87
C THR A 27 0.40 6.11 -19.77
N ASP A 28 1.47 6.18 -20.55
CA ASP A 28 1.94 5.06 -21.37
C ASP A 28 2.35 3.88 -20.50
N GLU A 29 3.11 4.14 -19.42
CA GLU A 29 3.50 3.08 -18.49
C GLU A 29 2.31 2.49 -17.73
N MET A 30 1.31 3.30 -17.35
CA MET A 30 0.05 2.81 -16.78
C MET A 30 -0.65 1.83 -17.73
N GLU A 31 -0.75 2.19 -19.02
CA GLU A 31 -1.35 1.34 -20.04
C GLU A 31 -0.53 0.06 -20.30
N ASN A 32 0.79 0.19 -20.45
CA ASN A 32 1.68 -0.94 -20.71
C ASN A 32 1.69 -1.94 -19.55
N SER A 33 1.71 -1.44 -18.30
CA SER A 33 1.60 -2.28 -17.11
C SER A 33 0.23 -2.94 -16.93
N ALA A 34 -0.85 -2.30 -17.37
CA ALA A 34 -2.17 -2.90 -17.38
C ALA A 34 -2.24 -4.06 -18.40
N LYS A 35 -1.73 -3.83 -19.62
CA LYS A 35 -1.64 -4.85 -20.68
C LYS A 35 -0.80 -6.05 -20.25
N ALA A 36 0.40 -5.82 -19.72
CA ALA A 36 1.32 -6.89 -19.33
C ALA A 36 0.76 -7.81 -18.23
N ARG A 37 -0.14 -7.29 -17.38
CA ARG A 37 -0.78 -8.08 -16.32
C ARG A 37 -2.13 -8.69 -16.73
N GLY A 38 -2.67 -8.30 -17.88
CA GLY A 38 -4.03 -8.65 -18.30
C GLY A 38 -5.12 -8.10 -17.37
N THR A 39 -4.76 -7.18 -16.45
CA THR A 39 -5.65 -6.63 -15.43
C THR A 39 -5.01 -5.43 -14.73
N GLY A 40 -5.84 -4.56 -14.17
CA GLY A 40 -5.42 -3.51 -13.24
C GLY A 40 -5.01 -2.18 -13.90
N ILE A 41 -5.20 -1.10 -13.12
CA ILE A 41 -4.99 0.32 -13.44
C ILE A 41 -5.74 0.79 -14.68
N ALA A 42 -6.83 1.52 -14.46
CA ALA A 42 -7.57 2.18 -15.51
C ALA A 42 -6.70 3.23 -16.21
N LYS A 43 -6.77 3.27 -17.55
CA LYS A 43 -6.08 4.25 -18.39
C LYS A 43 -6.47 5.68 -18.01
N ARG A 44 -5.52 6.60 -18.15
CA ARG A 44 -5.71 8.05 -17.96
C ARG A 44 -5.10 8.79 -19.14
N SER A 45 -5.65 9.95 -19.46
CA SER A 45 -5.04 10.86 -20.43
C SER A 45 -3.90 11.64 -19.76
N PRO A 46 -2.91 12.12 -20.54
CA PRO A 46 -1.88 13.02 -20.05
C PRO A 46 -2.48 14.25 -19.34
N ALA A 47 -3.45 14.91 -19.99
CA ALA A 47 -4.17 16.06 -19.41
C ALA A 47 -4.79 15.78 -18.04
N TYR A 48 -5.30 14.57 -17.82
CA TYR A 48 -5.87 14.19 -16.53
C TYR A 48 -4.81 14.12 -15.44
N VAL A 49 -3.65 13.51 -15.71
CA VAL A 49 -2.56 13.44 -14.71
C VAL A 49 -1.89 14.80 -14.51
N GLU A 50 -1.78 15.61 -15.55
CA GLU A 50 -1.28 17.00 -15.49
C GLU A 50 -2.12 17.84 -14.53
N THR A 51 -3.45 17.78 -14.67
CA THR A 51 -4.39 18.46 -13.75
C THR A 51 -4.09 18.08 -12.29
N LYS A 52 -3.81 16.80 -12.00
CA LYS A 52 -3.49 16.36 -10.63
C LYS A 52 -2.15 16.91 -10.12
N MET A 53 -1.18 17.10 -11.00
CA MET A 53 0.09 17.74 -10.66
C MET A 53 -0.11 19.24 -10.38
N GLU A 54 -0.90 19.92 -11.21
CA GLU A 54 -1.22 21.35 -11.06
C GLU A 54 -2.00 21.64 -9.77
N GLU A 55 -2.94 20.78 -9.40
CA GLU A 55 -3.68 20.85 -8.13
C GLU A 55 -2.81 20.49 -6.90
N GLY A 56 -1.55 20.09 -7.11
CA GLY A 56 -0.65 19.57 -6.08
C GLY A 56 -1.17 18.28 -5.44
N LYS A 57 -2.03 17.54 -6.14
CA LYS A 57 -2.68 16.29 -5.68
C LYS A 57 -1.95 15.05 -6.20
N ALA A 58 -0.70 15.17 -6.63
CA ALA A 58 0.10 14.05 -7.11
C ALA A 58 1.47 13.99 -6.44
N VAL A 59 2.02 12.79 -6.39
CA VAL A 59 3.38 12.50 -5.96
C VAL A 59 4.12 11.89 -7.14
N ILE A 60 5.32 12.40 -7.39
CA ILE A 60 6.22 11.91 -8.43
C ILE A 60 7.52 11.43 -7.77
N ALA A 61 8.06 10.34 -8.29
CA ALA A 61 9.38 9.87 -7.93
C ALA A 61 10.33 10.07 -9.12
N LEU A 62 11.46 10.73 -8.85
CA LEU A 62 12.53 10.94 -9.80
C LEU A 62 13.83 10.34 -9.26
N THR A 63 14.72 9.88 -10.13
CA THR A 63 16.10 9.56 -9.75
C THR A 63 16.90 10.85 -9.51
N SER A 64 18.09 10.73 -8.93
CA SER A 64 18.99 11.88 -8.72
C SER A 64 19.41 12.59 -10.02
N ASP A 65 19.43 11.90 -11.15
CA ASP A 65 19.68 12.45 -12.50
C ASP A 65 18.41 12.95 -13.22
N GLY A 66 17.27 12.99 -12.53
CA GLY A 66 16.02 13.56 -13.06
C GLY A 66 15.20 12.63 -13.96
N LYS A 67 15.48 11.33 -13.98
CA LYS A 67 14.65 10.36 -14.69
C LYS A 67 13.40 10.02 -13.90
N TRP A 68 12.28 9.90 -14.59
CA TRP A 68 11.03 9.47 -13.98
C TRP A 68 11.11 8.02 -13.51
N ALA A 69 10.70 7.79 -12.25
CA ALA A 69 10.75 6.48 -11.61
C ALA A 69 9.39 5.97 -11.12
N GLY A 70 8.44 6.86 -10.85
CA GLY A 70 7.09 6.46 -10.49
C GLY A 70 6.16 7.62 -10.19
N PHE A 71 4.88 7.29 -10.00
CA PHE A 71 3.82 8.28 -9.85
C PHE A 71 2.64 7.71 -9.03
N CYS A 72 1.91 8.59 -8.36
CA CYS A 72 0.61 8.29 -7.74
C CYS A 72 -0.14 9.62 -7.52
N TYR A 73 -1.47 9.61 -7.59
CA TYR A 73 -2.28 10.81 -7.39
C TYR A 73 -3.47 10.58 -6.48
N ILE A 74 -4.04 11.69 -6.01
CA ILE A 74 -5.17 11.76 -5.10
C ILE A 74 -6.41 12.15 -5.88
N GLU A 75 -7.47 11.34 -5.74
CA GLU A 75 -8.83 11.74 -6.09
C GLU A 75 -9.63 12.00 -4.81
N ALA A 76 -10.50 12.99 -4.82
CA ALA A 76 -11.37 13.31 -3.70
C ALA A 76 -12.82 13.42 -4.17
N TRP A 77 -13.75 12.88 -3.40
CA TRP A 77 -15.18 12.77 -3.73
C TRP A 77 -16.04 13.14 -2.51
N GLY A 78 -17.35 13.31 -2.74
CA GLY A 78 -18.31 13.58 -1.66
C GLY A 78 -17.90 14.77 -0.77
N HIS A 79 -17.49 15.87 -1.39
CA HIS A 79 -16.95 17.06 -0.72
C HIS A 79 -15.72 16.80 0.17
N GLY A 80 -14.86 15.85 -0.23
CA GLY A 80 -13.67 15.50 0.52
C GLY A 80 -13.92 14.48 1.62
N LYS A 81 -15.10 13.89 1.75
CA LYS A 81 -15.34 12.80 2.71
C LYS A 81 -14.54 11.53 2.39
N TYR A 82 -14.29 11.31 1.11
CA TYR A 82 -13.61 10.11 0.59
C TYR A 82 -12.46 10.49 -0.31
N VAL A 83 -11.31 9.85 -0.10
CA VAL A 83 -10.09 10.09 -0.85
C VAL A 83 -9.53 8.78 -1.38
N ALA A 84 -9.20 8.72 -2.67
CA ALA A 84 -8.57 7.55 -3.28
C ALA A 84 -7.13 7.86 -3.69
N ASN A 85 -6.20 7.02 -3.25
CA ASN A 85 -4.80 7.08 -3.68
C ASN A 85 -4.65 6.18 -4.92
N SER A 86 -4.78 6.81 -6.10
CA SER A 86 -4.98 6.19 -7.40
C SER A 86 -3.73 6.24 -8.28
N GLY A 87 -3.69 5.38 -9.30
CA GLY A 87 -2.64 5.41 -10.33
C GLY A 87 -1.23 5.16 -9.83
N LEU A 88 -1.05 4.37 -8.75
CA LEU A 88 0.28 3.97 -8.30
C LEU A 88 0.98 3.17 -9.41
N ILE A 89 2.03 3.74 -9.98
CA ILE A 89 2.80 3.15 -11.06
C ILE A 89 4.29 3.38 -10.81
N VAL A 90 5.11 2.37 -11.11
CA VAL A 90 6.57 2.41 -10.99
C VAL A 90 7.15 1.94 -12.31
N SER A 91 8.09 2.73 -12.84
CA SER A 91 8.83 2.39 -14.05
C SER A 91 9.43 0.99 -13.93
N PRO A 92 9.36 0.13 -14.98
CA PRO A 92 9.86 -1.23 -14.95
C PRO A 92 11.30 -1.35 -14.44
N GLU A 93 12.16 -0.41 -14.83
CA GLU A 93 13.58 -0.35 -14.46
C GLU A 93 13.78 -0.24 -12.94
N PHE A 94 12.92 0.50 -12.24
CA PHE A 94 13.05 0.77 -10.81
C PHE A 94 12.11 -0.08 -9.94
N ARG A 95 11.53 -1.15 -10.50
CA ARG A 95 10.81 -2.15 -9.72
C ARG A 95 11.78 -2.91 -8.82
N LYS A 96 11.27 -3.43 -7.70
CA LYS A 96 12.04 -4.16 -6.67
C LYS A 96 12.99 -3.33 -5.80
N TYR A 97 13.16 -2.04 -6.07
CA TYR A 97 13.88 -1.09 -5.18
C TYR A 97 13.02 -0.54 -4.03
N GLY A 98 11.84 -1.12 -3.77
CA GLY A 98 10.93 -0.62 -2.73
C GLY A 98 10.20 0.69 -3.06
N LEU A 99 10.36 1.23 -4.27
CA LEU A 99 9.85 2.55 -4.65
C LEU A 99 8.33 2.69 -4.52
N ALA A 100 7.57 1.65 -4.84
CA ALA A 100 6.10 1.65 -4.67
C ALA A 100 5.69 1.94 -3.22
N ARG A 101 6.45 1.42 -2.24
CA ARG A 101 6.23 1.66 -0.82
C ARG A 101 6.52 3.13 -0.48
N LEU A 102 7.62 3.68 -0.98
CA LEU A 102 8.00 5.08 -0.73
C LEU A 102 6.95 6.04 -1.29
N ILE A 103 6.56 5.87 -2.56
CA ILE A 103 5.50 6.68 -3.20
C ILE A 103 4.19 6.56 -2.44
N LYS A 104 3.78 5.34 -2.06
CA LYS A 104 2.50 5.13 -1.36
C LYS A 104 2.48 5.74 0.04
N ASN A 105 3.61 5.72 0.76
CA ASN A 105 3.74 6.44 2.03
C ASN A 105 3.60 7.95 1.82
N GLU A 106 4.28 8.50 0.81
CA GLU A 106 4.27 9.94 0.58
C GLU A 106 2.91 10.47 0.13
N VAL A 107 2.23 9.77 -0.78
CA VAL A 107 0.86 10.14 -1.18
C VAL A 107 -0.13 9.94 -0.03
N PHE A 108 0.08 8.96 0.86
CA PHE A 108 -0.76 8.81 2.05
C PHE A 108 -0.60 9.99 3.02
N LYS A 109 0.63 10.43 3.28
CA LYS A 109 0.89 11.65 4.06
C LYS A 109 0.24 12.87 3.41
N LEU A 110 0.39 13.03 2.10
CA LEU A 110 -0.22 14.12 1.34
C LEU A 110 -1.75 14.11 1.46
N SER A 111 -2.37 12.93 1.36
CA SER A 111 -3.81 12.76 1.55
C SER A 111 -4.25 13.14 2.96
N ARG A 112 -3.52 12.74 4.01
CA ARG A 112 -3.81 13.13 5.39
C ARG A 112 -3.59 14.62 5.66
N LEU A 113 -2.64 15.25 4.98
CA LEU A 113 -2.40 16.69 5.10
C LEU A 113 -3.51 17.50 4.44
N LYS A 114 -3.88 17.16 3.20
CA LYS A 114 -4.91 17.90 2.44
C LYS A 114 -6.33 17.59 2.90
N TYR A 115 -6.57 16.37 3.38
CA TYR A 115 -7.88 15.89 3.76
C TYR A 115 -7.81 15.09 5.08
N PRO A 116 -7.66 15.78 6.22
CA PRO A 116 -7.34 15.15 7.51
C PRO A 116 -8.40 14.19 8.03
N ASP A 117 -9.68 14.48 7.77
CA ASP A 117 -10.84 13.74 8.27
C ASP A 117 -11.39 12.69 7.30
N SER A 118 -10.81 12.61 6.11
CA SER A 118 -11.32 11.75 5.05
C SER A 118 -10.98 10.30 5.26
N LYS A 119 -11.90 9.43 4.87
CA LYS A 119 -11.59 8.03 4.68
C LYS A 119 -10.75 7.87 3.42
N ILE A 120 -9.60 7.22 3.53
CA ILE A 120 -8.71 6.99 2.39
C ILE A 120 -8.87 5.55 1.93
N PHE A 121 -9.09 5.32 0.66
CA PHE A 121 -9.27 3.98 0.13
C PHE A 121 -8.46 3.72 -1.14
N GLY A 122 -8.46 2.45 -1.55
CA GLY A 122 -7.83 2.02 -2.78
C GLY A 122 -8.39 0.69 -3.26
N LEU A 123 -8.41 0.54 -4.58
CA LEU A 123 -8.70 -0.70 -5.27
C LEU A 123 -7.39 -1.25 -5.84
N THR A 124 -7.11 -2.53 -5.62
CA THR A 124 -5.92 -3.17 -6.19
C THR A 124 -6.14 -4.65 -6.46
N THR A 125 -5.50 -5.16 -7.51
CA THR A 125 -5.35 -6.61 -7.76
C THR A 125 -3.99 -7.14 -7.30
N GLY A 126 -3.05 -6.24 -6.97
CA GLY A 126 -1.65 -6.61 -6.69
C GLY A 126 -1.39 -6.86 -5.20
N ALA A 127 -0.88 -8.04 -4.88
CA ALA A 127 -0.51 -8.44 -3.52
C ALA A 127 0.53 -7.49 -2.86
N ALA A 128 1.49 -6.99 -3.64
CA ALA A 128 2.46 -6.02 -3.14
C ALA A 128 1.79 -4.72 -2.65
N VAL A 129 0.79 -4.23 -3.38
CA VAL A 129 0.04 -3.02 -3.00
C VAL A 129 -0.87 -3.31 -1.80
N MET A 130 -1.48 -4.50 -1.74
CA MET A 130 -2.26 -4.91 -0.56
C MET A 130 -1.41 -4.94 0.70
N LYS A 131 -0.18 -5.47 0.63
CA LYS A 131 0.77 -5.48 1.75
C LYS A 131 1.10 -4.05 2.21
N ILE A 132 1.43 -3.16 1.28
CA ILE A 132 1.74 -1.75 1.59
C ILE A 132 0.52 -1.06 2.22
N ASN A 133 -0.68 -1.30 1.69
CA ASN A 133 -1.92 -0.75 2.25
C ASN A 133 -2.15 -1.24 3.69
N SER A 134 -1.98 -2.53 3.96
CA SER A 134 -2.12 -3.08 5.32
C SER A 134 -1.13 -2.47 6.30
N GLU A 135 0.12 -2.23 5.88
CA GLU A 135 1.15 -1.56 6.68
C GLU A 135 0.80 -0.09 6.99
N LEU A 136 0.03 0.55 6.12
CA LEU A 136 -0.52 1.90 6.31
C LEU A 136 -1.82 1.91 7.12
N GLY A 137 -2.28 0.75 7.63
CA GLY A 137 -3.49 0.63 8.43
C GLY A 137 -4.79 0.54 7.63
N TYR A 138 -4.72 0.26 6.33
CA TYR A 138 -5.92 -0.04 5.55
C TYR A 138 -6.42 -1.43 5.90
N ILE A 139 -7.73 -1.60 5.99
CA ILE A 139 -8.38 -2.89 6.18
C ILE A 139 -9.19 -3.27 4.94
N PRO A 140 -9.27 -4.56 4.56
CA PRO A 140 -10.19 -5.01 3.52
C PRO A 140 -11.64 -4.71 3.91
N VAL A 141 -12.42 -4.21 2.95
CA VAL A 141 -13.84 -3.87 3.13
C VAL A 141 -14.66 -4.27 1.90
N SER A 142 -15.99 -4.20 2.02
CA SER A 142 -16.89 -4.35 0.88
C SER A 142 -16.91 -3.08 0.02
N TYR A 143 -17.36 -3.16 -1.24
CA TYR A 143 -17.44 -1.98 -2.10
C TYR A 143 -18.47 -0.97 -1.60
N SER A 144 -19.53 -1.44 -0.94
CA SER A 144 -20.54 -0.60 -0.28
C SER A 144 -19.95 0.24 0.87
N ASP A 145 -18.82 -0.17 1.46
CA ASP A 145 -18.14 0.62 2.49
C ASP A 145 -17.28 1.76 1.92
N LEU A 146 -16.98 1.73 0.61
CA LEU A 146 -16.12 2.71 -0.04
C LEU A 146 -16.88 3.98 -0.37
N THR A 147 -17.75 3.93 -1.37
CA THR A 147 -18.49 5.07 -1.88
C THR A 147 -19.59 4.63 -2.84
N ASP A 148 -20.71 5.32 -2.82
CA ASP A 148 -21.80 5.25 -3.78
C ASP A 148 -21.65 6.27 -4.93
N ASP A 149 -20.57 7.06 -4.93
CA ASP A 149 -20.33 8.12 -5.91
C ASP A 149 -20.09 7.56 -7.32
N ASN A 150 -20.98 7.93 -8.26
CA ASN A 150 -20.90 7.53 -9.65
C ASN A 150 -19.61 8.02 -10.35
N GLU A 151 -19.09 9.19 -9.98
CA GLU A 151 -17.87 9.76 -10.59
C GLU A 151 -16.64 8.90 -10.26
N PHE A 152 -16.57 8.35 -9.04
CA PHE A 152 -15.51 7.40 -8.70
C PHE A 152 -15.55 6.17 -9.61
N TRP A 153 -16.72 5.57 -9.80
CA TRP A 153 -16.88 4.36 -10.60
C TRP A 153 -16.65 4.60 -12.10
N LYS A 154 -16.86 5.83 -12.61
CA LYS A 154 -16.45 6.22 -13.97
C LYS A 154 -14.94 6.08 -14.17
N GLY A 155 -14.15 6.29 -13.11
CA GLY A 155 -12.70 6.07 -13.12
C GLY A 155 -12.29 4.63 -13.48
N CYS A 156 -13.17 3.65 -13.35
CA CYS A 156 -12.93 2.25 -13.71
C CYS A 156 -13.33 1.89 -15.16
N GLN A 157 -13.97 2.80 -15.92
CA GLN A 157 -14.52 2.51 -17.26
C GLN A 157 -13.49 2.01 -18.27
N SER A 158 -12.25 2.50 -18.19
CA SER A 158 -11.17 2.09 -19.08
C SER A 158 -10.43 0.83 -18.63
N CYS A 159 -10.86 0.19 -17.53
CA CYS A 159 -10.29 -1.07 -17.04
C CYS A 159 -10.88 -2.25 -17.83
N VAL A 160 -10.05 -3.23 -18.16
CA VAL A 160 -10.48 -4.47 -18.84
C VAL A 160 -11.56 -5.25 -18.08
N ASN A 161 -11.68 -5.03 -16.77
CA ASN A 161 -12.67 -5.69 -15.90
C ASN A 161 -13.93 -4.83 -15.65
N TYR A 162 -14.14 -3.76 -16.40
CA TYR A 162 -15.27 -2.86 -16.18
C TYR A 162 -16.62 -3.59 -16.35
N GLU A 163 -16.74 -4.50 -17.33
CA GLU A 163 -17.95 -5.30 -17.52
C GLU A 163 -18.27 -6.20 -16.32
N ILE A 164 -17.24 -6.75 -15.65
CA ILE A 164 -17.40 -7.51 -14.40
C ILE A 164 -17.97 -6.61 -13.30
N LEU A 165 -17.46 -5.38 -13.17
CA LEU A 165 -17.95 -4.42 -12.20
C LEU A 165 -19.44 -4.07 -12.44
N VAL A 166 -19.81 -3.83 -13.70
CA VAL A 166 -21.18 -3.46 -14.09
C VAL A 166 -22.15 -4.63 -13.91
N SER A 167 -21.82 -5.82 -14.39
CA SER A 167 -22.65 -7.03 -14.24
C SER A 167 -22.93 -7.40 -12.78
N LYS A 168 -22.04 -6.99 -11.87
CA LYS A 168 -22.16 -7.19 -10.41
C LYS A 168 -22.76 -6.01 -9.68
N ASN A 169 -23.37 -5.05 -10.38
CA ASN A 169 -23.98 -3.85 -9.81
C ASN A 169 -23.03 -3.10 -8.84
N ARG A 170 -21.72 -3.08 -9.18
CA ARG A 170 -20.65 -2.44 -8.41
C ARG A 170 -20.49 -2.97 -6.98
N GLN A 171 -20.99 -4.17 -6.69
CA GLN A 171 -20.84 -4.79 -5.37
C GLN A 171 -19.46 -5.45 -5.19
N ASN A 172 -18.82 -5.88 -6.28
CA ASN A 172 -17.45 -6.37 -6.29
C ASN A 172 -16.84 -6.37 -7.71
N CYS A 173 -15.52 -6.50 -7.77
CA CYS A 173 -14.74 -6.76 -8.98
C CYS A 173 -13.51 -7.62 -8.59
N LEU A 174 -12.58 -7.88 -9.51
CA LEU A 174 -11.31 -8.56 -9.20
C LEU A 174 -10.42 -7.76 -8.25
N CYS A 175 -10.65 -6.46 -8.12
CA CYS A 175 -9.89 -5.61 -7.20
C CYS A 175 -10.36 -5.82 -5.77
N THR A 176 -9.41 -5.96 -4.85
CA THR A 176 -9.67 -5.88 -3.41
C THR A 176 -9.85 -4.42 -3.00
N ALA A 177 -10.97 -4.12 -2.34
CA ALA A 177 -11.22 -2.84 -1.70
C ALA A 177 -10.55 -2.80 -0.34
N MET A 178 -9.78 -1.75 -0.07
CA MET A 178 -9.18 -1.51 1.23
C MET A 178 -9.41 -0.07 1.66
N LEU A 179 -9.73 0.12 2.94
CA LEU A 179 -10.13 1.39 3.53
C LEU A 179 -9.30 1.70 4.77
N TYR A 180 -8.76 2.90 4.83
CA TYR A 180 -8.24 3.54 6.02
C TYR A 180 -9.27 4.56 6.51
N ASP A 181 -9.67 4.44 7.77
CA ASP A 181 -10.55 5.40 8.43
C ASP A 181 -9.78 6.10 9.56
N PRO A 182 -9.58 7.42 9.48
CA PRO A 182 -8.83 8.16 10.50
C PRO A 182 -9.48 8.12 11.88
N ASN A 183 -10.79 7.86 11.96
CA ASN A 183 -11.56 7.83 13.20
C ASN A 183 -11.82 6.40 13.72
N SER A 184 -11.29 5.37 13.04
CA SER A 184 -11.49 3.98 13.44
C SER A 184 -10.66 3.61 14.67
N LYS A 185 -11.33 3.11 15.71
CA LYS A 185 -10.69 2.55 16.93
C LYS A 185 -9.66 1.46 16.63
N ARG A 186 -9.80 0.71 15.52
CA ARG A 186 -8.88 -0.38 15.14
C ARG A 186 -7.53 0.13 14.67
N ASN A 187 -7.47 1.31 14.07
CA ASN A 187 -6.22 1.92 13.60
C ASN A 187 -5.36 2.37 14.78
N HIS A 188 -5.99 2.80 15.87
CA HIS A 188 -5.30 3.10 17.13
C HIS A 188 -4.78 1.86 17.87
N THR A 189 -5.32 0.66 17.60
CA THR A 189 -4.87 -0.57 18.27
C THR A 189 -3.45 -0.98 17.87
N GLN A 190 -3.02 -0.71 16.62
CA GLN A 190 -1.62 -0.93 16.21
C GLN A 190 -0.67 0.02 16.94
N GLU A 191 -1.08 1.26 17.17
CA GLU A 191 -0.34 2.25 17.95
C GLU A 191 -0.28 1.87 19.45
N LEU A 192 -1.36 1.28 19.97
CA LEU A 192 -1.42 0.69 21.31
C LEU A 192 -0.50 -0.54 21.47
N ALA A 193 -0.40 -1.40 20.45
CA ALA A 193 0.48 -2.58 20.45
C ALA A 193 1.98 -2.22 20.42
N LEU A 194 2.31 -1.01 19.92
CA LEU A 194 3.68 -0.46 19.93
C LEU A 194 4.06 0.24 21.24
N ARG A 195 3.14 0.38 22.21
CA ARG A 195 3.44 1.00 23.51
C ARG A 195 4.47 0.18 24.28
N GLU A 196 5.37 0.86 24.99
CA GLU A 196 6.46 0.27 25.76
C GLU A 196 6.03 -0.82 26.75
N ASN A 197 4.77 -0.77 27.21
CA ASN A 197 4.19 -1.78 28.09
C ASN A 197 4.21 -3.18 27.45
N PHE A 198 3.97 -3.28 26.13
CA PHE A 198 4.04 -4.56 25.41
C PHE A 198 5.49 -5.10 25.33
N LYS A 199 6.50 -4.23 25.27
CA LYS A 199 7.92 -4.64 25.34
C LYS A 199 8.31 -5.21 26.72
N LYS A 200 7.76 -4.66 27.80
CA LYS A 200 7.96 -5.22 29.16
C LYS A 200 7.33 -6.61 29.27
N ASP A 201 6.11 -6.75 28.76
CA ASP A 201 5.39 -8.03 28.77
C ASP A 201 6.06 -9.09 27.88
N LEU A 202 6.65 -8.69 26.75
CA LEU A 202 7.45 -9.58 25.89
C LEU A 202 8.71 -10.10 26.59
N LYS A 203 9.40 -9.28 27.41
CA LYS A 203 10.58 -9.74 28.19
C LYS A 203 10.18 -10.72 29.29
N LEU A 204 9.06 -10.46 29.97
CA LEU A 204 8.52 -11.37 30.99
C LEU A 204 8.10 -12.71 30.36
N PHE A 205 7.45 -12.65 29.19
CA PHE A 205 7.09 -13.82 28.42
C PHE A 205 8.32 -14.63 27.97
N ASP A 206 9.36 -13.98 27.42
CA ASP A 206 10.58 -14.68 26.99
C ASP A 206 11.29 -15.36 28.18
N ARG A 207 11.32 -14.70 29.34
CA ARG A 207 11.87 -15.27 30.58
C ARG A 207 11.08 -16.49 31.05
N TRP A 208 9.74 -16.43 30.99
CA TRP A 208 8.87 -17.55 31.33
C TRP A 208 9.00 -18.71 30.34
N VAL A 209 9.12 -18.45 29.04
CA VAL A 209 9.34 -19.47 28.00
C VAL A 209 10.70 -20.16 28.20
N ARG A 210 11.76 -19.42 28.52
CA ARG A 210 13.08 -20.00 28.86
C ARG A 210 12.99 -20.89 30.09
N LEU A 211 12.28 -20.46 31.13
CA LEU A 211 12.06 -21.25 32.34
C LEU A 211 11.28 -22.53 32.02
N LYS A 212 10.19 -22.45 31.26
CA LYS A 212 9.42 -23.63 30.82
C LYS A 212 10.25 -24.59 29.99
N LYS A 213 11.03 -24.09 29.03
CA LYS A 213 11.96 -24.92 28.24
C LYS A 213 12.97 -25.61 29.13
N TYR A 214 13.58 -24.90 30.09
CA TYR A 214 14.53 -25.49 31.02
C TYR A 214 13.91 -26.61 31.87
N VAL A 215 12.72 -26.36 32.44
CA VAL A 215 12.01 -27.36 33.26
C VAL A 215 11.59 -28.57 32.42
N MET A 216 11.00 -28.37 31.23
CA MET A 216 10.60 -29.49 30.36
C MET A 216 11.79 -30.29 29.81
N LEU A 217 12.90 -29.62 29.45
CA LEU A 217 14.10 -30.31 28.94
C LEU A 217 14.83 -31.08 30.06
N LYS A 218 14.77 -30.62 31.32
CA LYS A 218 15.26 -31.40 32.48
C LYS A 218 14.37 -32.60 32.79
N LEU A 219 13.05 -32.48 32.62
CA LEU A 219 12.12 -33.60 32.80
C LEU A 219 12.37 -34.75 31.81
N ASN A 220 12.77 -34.44 30.56
CA ASN A 220 13.16 -35.47 29.59
C ASN A 220 14.53 -36.08 29.87
N LYS A 221 15.53 -35.30 30.30
CA LYS A 221 16.85 -35.84 30.70
C LYS A 221 16.78 -36.75 31.93
N SER A 222 15.83 -36.52 32.83
CA SER A 222 15.62 -37.36 34.02
C SER A 222 14.96 -38.70 33.72
N LYS A 223 14.21 -38.85 32.60
CA LYS A 223 13.64 -40.15 32.21
C LYS A 223 14.67 -41.05 31.55
N ASP A 224 15.60 -40.48 30.79
CA ASP A 224 16.68 -41.23 30.13
C ASP A 224 17.82 -41.67 31.08
N SER A 225 17.85 -41.18 32.33
CA SER A 225 18.80 -41.64 33.36
C SER A 225 18.22 -42.65 34.36
N ILE A 226 16.93 -43.01 34.25
CA ILE A 226 16.30 -44.01 35.12
C ILE A 226 16.35 -45.41 34.48
N SER A 227 16.60 -45.51 33.18
CA SER A 227 16.80 -46.78 32.46
C SER A 227 18.22 -47.39 32.59
N SER A 228 19.12 -46.79 33.39
CA SER A 228 20.46 -47.35 33.67
C SER A 228 20.68 -47.75 35.14
N ILE A 229 19.62 -47.87 35.95
CA ILE A 229 19.67 -48.25 37.38
C ILE A 229 18.69 -49.41 37.67
N PHE A 230 18.61 -50.37 36.73
CA PHE A 230 18.04 -51.71 36.98
C PHE A 230 18.97 -52.78 36.39
N LEU A 231 20.25 -52.68 36.76
CA LEU A 231 21.09 -53.82 37.15
C LEU A 231 21.31 -53.70 38.65
#